data_AF-A0A4Q3FXT7-F1
#
_entry.id   AF-A0A4Q3FXT7-F1
#
_cell.length_a   1.000
_cell.length_b   1.000
_cell.length_c   1.000
_cell.angle_alpha   90.00
_cell.angle_beta   90.00
_cell.angle_gamma   90.00
#
_symmetry.space_group_name_H-M   'P 1'
#
loop_
_entity.id
_entity.type
_entity.pdbx_description
1 polymer ?
#
loop_
_entity_poly.entity_id
_entity_poly.type
_entity_poly.pdbx_seq_one_letter_code
_entity_poly.pdbx_strand_id
1 'polypeptide(L)'
;MALVDILHYLWMEFVYLLSPLTDIFDQRSIYSYLGAVCFVLAFAAIVRLRRQRKEIRTRALWRLLAKRTVWLHRSARLDYKLYLFNLPLMAFILGFFIITSSFWAGLFAGGLTAIFGPPAVTTTTHWGIIVMLAVLQLLALDFGYWLGHAAMHKSTILWQFHKLHHSAEVMTPATEFRQHPVELILMPSVIGLTTGLSYALATHWFGTGATNMSVVGYNIVVCLHMLTFHHLRHSHINIRFTGLMGVILHSPAHHQIHHSDNPKHFDRNMG
;
A
#
# COMPACT_ATOMS: atom_id res chain seq x y z
N MET A 1 -42.42 -0.84 10.26
CA MET A 1 -41.18 -0.56 9.52
C MET A 1 -41.55 0.33 8.36
N ALA A 2 -41.06 1.57 8.35
CA ALA A 2 -41.44 2.55 7.35
C ALA A 2 -40.84 2.16 6.00
N LEU A 3 -41.50 2.52 4.89
CA LEU A 3 -40.98 2.31 3.52
C LEU A 3 -39.53 2.83 3.36
N VAL A 4 -39.19 3.87 4.12
CA VAL A 4 -37.85 4.45 4.21
C VAL A 4 -36.81 3.45 4.76
N ASP A 5 -37.16 2.64 5.75
CA ASP A 5 -36.26 1.64 6.35
C ASP A 5 -35.97 0.52 5.35
N ILE A 6 -36.98 0.13 4.56
CA ILE A 6 -36.85 -0.89 3.52
C ILE A 6 -35.98 -0.37 2.36
N LEU A 7 -36.19 0.87 1.92
CA LEU A 7 -35.36 1.49 0.88
C LEU A 7 -33.92 1.70 1.34
N HIS A 8 -33.71 2.05 2.61
CA HIS A 8 -32.38 2.18 3.20
C HIS A 8 -31.68 0.81 3.28
N TYR A 9 -32.39 -0.24 3.69
CA TYR A 9 -31.86 -1.60 3.72
C TYR A 9 -31.50 -2.12 2.32
N LEU A 10 -32.40 -1.93 1.34
CA LEU A 10 -32.14 -2.31 -0.05
C LEU A 10 -30.98 -1.52 -0.68
N TRP A 11 -30.81 -0.25 -0.30
CA TRP A 11 -29.68 0.56 -0.72
C TRP A 11 -28.36 0.05 -0.11
N MET A 12 -28.36 -0.31 1.18
CA MET A 12 -27.22 -0.93 1.86
C MET A 12 -26.81 -2.26 1.20
N GLU A 13 -27.78 -3.13 0.90
CA GLU A 13 -27.54 -4.40 0.21
C GLU A 13 -27.05 -4.19 -1.24
N PHE A 14 -27.57 -3.18 -1.95
CA PHE A 14 -27.11 -2.80 -3.28
C PHE A 14 -25.67 -2.26 -3.27
N VAL A 15 -25.32 -1.42 -2.29
CA VAL A 15 -23.95 -0.94 -2.07
C VAL A 15 -23.02 -2.11 -1.71
N TYR A 16 -23.48 -3.08 -0.93
CA TYR A 16 -22.74 -4.31 -0.63
C TYR A 16 -22.58 -5.22 -1.85
N LEU A 17 -23.57 -5.30 -2.73
CA LEU A 17 -23.49 -6.00 -4.03
C LEU A 17 -22.54 -5.33 -5.02
N LEU A 18 -22.39 -4.00 -4.92
CA LEU A 18 -21.37 -3.23 -5.62
C LEU A 18 -20.03 -3.20 -4.88
N SER A 19 -19.94 -3.82 -3.68
CA SER A 19 -18.69 -3.87 -2.92
C SER A 19 -17.54 -4.41 -3.77
N PRO A 20 -17.70 -5.43 -4.65
CA PRO A 20 -16.62 -5.90 -5.51
C PRO A 20 -15.99 -4.82 -6.41
N LEU A 21 -16.77 -3.81 -6.83
CA LEU A 21 -16.28 -2.67 -7.62
C LEU A 21 -15.59 -1.61 -6.75
N THR A 22 -16.02 -1.45 -5.49
CA THR A 22 -15.29 -0.64 -4.48
C THR A 22 -14.13 -1.41 -3.83
N ASP A 23 -14.13 -2.73 -3.91
CA ASP A 23 -13.14 -3.66 -3.37
C ASP A 23 -11.95 -3.80 -4.31
N ILE A 24 -12.03 -3.30 -5.55
CA ILE A 24 -10.84 -3.03 -6.38
C ILE A 24 -9.87 -2.12 -5.62
N PHE A 25 -10.39 -1.26 -4.75
CA PHE A 25 -9.64 -0.38 -3.85
C PHE A 25 -9.31 -1.01 -2.50
N ASP A 26 -9.87 -2.19 -2.15
CA ASP A 26 -9.46 -2.97 -0.98
C ASP A 26 -8.24 -3.84 -1.35
N GLN A 27 -7.12 -3.57 -0.67
CA GLN A 27 -5.87 -4.33 -0.74
C GLN A 27 -6.02 -5.85 -0.56
N ARG A 28 -7.17 -6.34 -0.05
CA ARG A 28 -7.47 -7.76 0.19
C ARG A 28 -8.27 -8.44 -0.92
N SER A 29 -8.82 -7.70 -1.86
CA SER A 29 -9.70 -8.26 -2.86
C SER A 29 -8.92 -8.94 -4.00
N ILE A 30 -9.40 -10.10 -4.47
CA ILE A 30 -8.91 -10.69 -5.73
C ILE A 30 -9.07 -9.72 -6.92
N TYR A 31 -9.93 -8.71 -6.78
CA TYR A 31 -10.16 -7.65 -7.75
C TYR A 31 -9.09 -6.52 -7.71
N SER A 32 -8.28 -6.39 -6.65
CA SER A 32 -7.08 -5.52 -6.67
C SER A 32 -5.99 -6.09 -7.57
N TYR A 33 -5.87 -7.42 -7.62
CA TYR A 33 -5.05 -8.12 -8.62
C TYR A 33 -5.61 -7.95 -10.04
N LEU A 34 -6.94 -7.82 -10.20
CA LEU A 34 -7.56 -7.48 -11.50
C LEU A 34 -7.21 -6.06 -11.92
N GLY A 35 -7.20 -5.10 -10.99
CA GLY A 35 -6.68 -3.75 -11.24
C GLY A 35 -5.20 -3.75 -11.62
N ALA A 36 -4.38 -4.60 -10.99
CA ALA A 36 -2.95 -4.71 -11.29
C ALA A 36 -2.74 -5.37 -12.67
N VAL A 37 -3.57 -6.35 -13.03
CA VAL A 37 -3.63 -6.93 -14.37
C VAL A 37 -4.04 -5.86 -15.39
N CYS A 38 -5.10 -5.09 -15.13
CA CYS A 38 -5.53 -3.98 -16.00
C CYS A 38 -4.44 -2.91 -16.16
N PHE A 39 -3.71 -2.58 -15.11
CA PHE A 39 -2.58 -1.64 -15.16
C PHE A 39 -1.42 -2.22 -15.98
N VAL A 40 -1.05 -3.49 -15.78
CA VAL A 40 -0.01 -4.16 -16.58
C VAL A 40 -0.42 -4.21 -18.05
N LEU A 41 -1.70 -4.47 -18.35
CA LEU A 41 -2.24 -4.45 -19.71
C LEU A 41 -2.23 -3.04 -20.31
N ALA A 42 -2.61 -2.01 -19.55
CA ALA A 42 -2.57 -0.61 -19.97
C ALA A 42 -1.13 -0.12 -20.19
N PHE A 43 -0.21 -0.45 -19.29
CA PHE A 43 1.22 -0.16 -19.43
C PHE A 43 1.82 -0.89 -20.64
N ALA A 44 1.50 -2.18 -20.83
CA ALA A 44 1.92 -2.94 -22.00
C ALA A 44 1.36 -2.35 -23.31
N ALA A 45 0.11 -1.87 -23.30
CA ALA A 45 -0.51 -1.17 -24.42
C ALA A 45 0.18 0.17 -24.69
N ILE A 46 0.44 1.00 -23.67
CA ILE A 46 1.17 2.28 -23.81
C ILE A 46 2.58 2.05 -24.33
N VAL A 47 3.30 1.04 -23.82
CA VAL A 47 4.64 0.67 -24.31
C VAL A 47 4.57 0.20 -25.76
N ARG A 48 3.56 -0.59 -26.14
CA ARG A 48 3.34 -1.05 -27.51
C ARG A 48 2.99 0.11 -28.46
N LEU A 49 2.18 1.07 -28.00
CA LEU A 49 1.82 2.29 -28.74
C LEU A 49 3.01 3.24 -28.89
N ARG A 50 3.88 3.36 -27.87
CA ARG A 50 5.09 4.21 -27.89
C ARG A 50 6.28 3.57 -28.60
N ARG A 51 6.33 2.24 -28.75
CA ARG A 51 7.39 1.50 -29.44
C ARG A 51 6.86 0.75 -30.65
N GLN A 52 6.31 1.49 -31.62
CA GLN A 52 5.74 0.95 -32.86
C GLN A 52 6.68 0.04 -33.69
N ARG A 53 7.98 -0.04 -33.37
CA ARG A 53 8.98 -0.81 -34.14
C ARG A 53 9.57 -2.06 -33.47
N LYS A 54 9.10 -2.49 -32.29
CA LYS A 54 9.56 -3.77 -31.70
C LYS A 54 8.38 -4.57 -31.13
N GLU A 55 8.00 -5.64 -31.83
CA GLU A 55 7.02 -6.59 -31.32
C GLU A 55 7.49 -7.18 -29.98
N ILE A 56 6.71 -7.01 -28.92
CA ILE A 56 6.86 -7.80 -27.70
C ILE A 56 6.43 -9.22 -28.07
N ARG A 57 7.41 -10.09 -28.33
CA ARG A 57 7.15 -11.51 -28.62
C ARG A 57 6.50 -12.13 -27.39
N THR A 58 5.23 -12.51 -27.50
CA THR A 58 4.44 -13.14 -26.42
C THR A 58 5.16 -14.32 -25.78
N ARG A 59 5.86 -15.13 -26.58
CA ARG A 59 6.70 -16.23 -26.11
C ARG A 59 7.85 -15.77 -25.19
N ALA A 60 8.47 -14.61 -25.46
CA ALA A 60 9.53 -14.07 -24.61
C ALA A 60 8.97 -13.53 -23.29
N LEU A 61 7.81 -12.87 -23.33
CA LEU A 61 7.09 -12.43 -22.13
C LEU A 61 6.68 -13.63 -21.26
N TRP A 62 6.13 -14.68 -21.85
CA TRP A 62 5.76 -15.89 -21.12
C TRP A 62 6.98 -16.58 -20.49
N ARG A 63 8.10 -16.66 -21.19
CA ARG A 63 9.36 -17.18 -20.63
C ARG A 63 9.88 -16.34 -19.46
N LEU A 64 9.65 -15.02 -19.46
CA LEU A 64 10.00 -14.14 -18.34
C LEU A 64 9.07 -14.36 -17.15
N LEU A 65 7.76 -14.43 -17.39
CA LEU A 65 6.75 -14.54 -16.34
C LEU A 65 6.67 -15.93 -15.73
N ALA A 66 6.75 -17.00 -16.52
CA ALA A 66 6.53 -18.39 -16.08
C ALA A 66 7.84 -19.15 -15.75
N LYS A 67 8.88 -18.45 -15.25
CA LYS A 67 10.16 -19.07 -14.89
C LYS A 67 10.00 -20.09 -13.77
N ARG A 68 9.95 -21.38 -14.10
CA ARG A 68 9.80 -22.48 -13.12
C ARG A 68 10.86 -22.45 -12.02
N THR A 69 12.09 -22.04 -12.35
CA THR A 69 13.20 -21.92 -11.38
C THR A 69 12.95 -20.89 -10.28
N VAL A 70 12.04 -19.93 -10.50
CA VAL A 70 11.61 -18.94 -9.50
C VAL A 70 10.37 -19.45 -8.77
N TRP A 71 9.28 -19.72 -9.49
CA TRP A 71 7.98 -20.06 -8.89
C TRP A 71 7.96 -21.41 -8.15
N LEU A 72 8.79 -22.36 -8.56
CA LEU A 72 8.86 -23.67 -7.91
C LEU A 72 10.06 -23.78 -6.95
N HIS A 73 10.83 -22.71 -6.77
CA HIS A 73 11.98 -22.68 -5.88
C HIS A 73 11.57 -22.98 -4.43
N ARG A 74 12.46 -23.59 -3.65
CA ARG A 74 12.20 -23.93 -2.24
C ARG A 74 11.83 -22.69 -1.41
N SER A 75 12.49 -21.57 -1.67
CA SER A 75 12.26 -20.30 -0.98
C SER A 75 10.89 -19.69 -1.31
N ALA A 76 10.46 -19.76 -2.58
CA ALA A 76 9.12 -19.32 -3.00
C ALA A 76 8.00 -20.22 -2.44
N ARG A 77 8.23 -21.53 -2.35
CA ARG A 77 7.26 -22.46 -1.72
C ARG A 77 7.05 -22.13 -0.24
N LEU A 78 8.08 -21.67 0.46
CA LEU A 78 7.94 -21.19 1.84
C LEU A 78 7.07 -19.93 1.91
N ASP A 79 7.20 -19.00 0.97
CA ASP A 79 6.36 -17.80 0.90
C ASP A 79 4.88 -18.18 0.80
N TYR A 80 4.53 -19.15 -0.06
CA TYR A 80 3.14 -19.61 -0.19
C TYR A 80 2.62 -20.25 1.10
N LYS A 81 3.45 -21.02 1.81
CA LYS A 81 3.08 -21.63 3.10
C LYS A 81 2.87 -20.56 4.17
N LEU A 82 3.76 -19.57 4.25
CA LEU A 82 3.66 -18.46 5.19
C LEU A 82 2.45 -17.58 4.89
N TYR A 83 2.15 -17.32 3.62
CA TYR A 83 0.94 -16.63 3.21
C TYR A 83 -0.32 -17.35 3.71
N LEU A 84 -0.43 -18.66 3.46
CA LEU A 84 -1.58 -19.45 3.94
C LEU A 84 -1.67 -19.49 5.47
N PHE A 85 -0.53 -19.61 6.15
CA PHE A 85 -0.46 -19.61 7.62
C PHE A 85 -0.88 -18.26 8.22
N ASN A 86 -0.40 -17.16 7.62
CA ASN A 86 -0.70 -15.80 8.07
C ASN A 86 -2.07 -15.32 7.60
N LEU A 87 -2.79 -16.06 6.75
CA LEU A 87 -4.06 -15.63 6.15
C LEU A 87 -5.08 -15.08 7.17
N PRO A 88 -5.29 -15.70 8.35
CA PRO A 88 -6.16 -15.12 9.36
C PRO A 88 -5.65 -13.76 9.86
N LEU A 89 -4.36 -13.65 10.16
CA LEU A 89 -3.73 -12.40 10.60
C LEU A 89 -3.80 -11.32 9.51
N MET A 90 -3.57 -11.69 8.25
CA MET A 90 -3.68 -10.78 7.11
C MET A 90 -5.10 -10.21 6.95
N ALA A 91 -6.13 -11.01 7.23
CA ALA A 91 -7.50 -10.52 7.23
C ALA A 91 -7.73 -9.42 8.29
N PHE A 92 -7.04 -9.50 9.43
CA PHE A 92 -7.11 -8.52 10.52
C PHE A 92 -6.31 -7.24 10.27
N ILE A 93 -5.26 -7.25 9.42
CA ILE A 93 -4.33 -6.11 9.26
C ILE A 93 -5.04 -4.81 8.87
N LEU A 94 -6.00 -4.85 7.94
CA LEU A 94 -6.70 -3.62 7.54
C LEU A 94 -7.55 -3.08 8.68
N GLY A 95 -8.30 -3.94 9.38
CA GLY A 95 -9.10 -3.54 10.53
C GLY A 95 -8.22 -2.97 11.63
N PHE A 96 -7.09 -3.63 11.89
CA PHE A 96 -6.11 -3.17 12.87
C PHE A 96 -5.48 -1.82 12.48
N PHE A 97 -5.12 -1.62 11.21
CA PHE A 97 -4.66 -0.32 10.69
C PHE A 97 -5.70 0.79 10.88
N ILE A 98 -6.99 0.53 10.56
CA ILE A 98 -8.06 1.51 10.73
C ILE A 98 -8.22 1.87 12.21
N ILE A 99 -8.18 0.88 13.10
CA ILE A 99 -8.29 1.07 14.54
C ILE A 99 -7.10 1.89 15.06
N THR A 100 -5.87 1.55 14.68
CA THR A 100 -4.66 2.26 15.15
C THR A 100 -4.65 3.70 14.64
N SER A 101 -4.97 3.91 13.37
CA SER A 101 -5.04 5.25 12.76
C SER A 101 -6.10 6.12 13.43
N SER A 102 -7.28 5.54 13.69
CA SER A 102 -8.39 6.23 14.37
C SER A 102 -8.07 6.55 15.83
N PHE A 103 -7.42 5.62 16.55
CA PHE A 103 -6.94 5.83 17.91
C PHE A 103 -5.96 7.02 17.98
N TRP A 104 -4.93 7.02 17.13
CA TRP A 104 -3.93 8.10 17.09
C TRP A 104 -4.56 9.42 16.63
N ALA A 105 -5.43 9.40 15.63
CA ALA A 105 -6.16 10.58 15.19
C ALA A 105 -6.97 11.23 16.32
N GLY A 106 -7.70 10.42 17.11
CA GLY A 106 -8.46 10.90 18.26
C GLY A 106 -7.56 11.50 19.36
N LEU A 107 -6.45 10.82 19.68
CA LEU A 107 -5.48 11.31 20.66
C LEU A 107 -4.87 12.65 20.23
N PHE A 108 -4.41 12.76 18.98
CA PHE A 108 -3.86 13.99 18.45
C PHE A 108 -4.92 15.09 18.34
N ALA A 109 -6.14 14.79 17.90
CA ALA A 109 -7.23 15.77 17.85
C ALA A 109 -7.57 16.33 19.24
N GLY A 110 -7.56 15.49 20.27
CA GLY A 110 -7.73 15.93 21.66
C GLY A 110 -6.62 16.88 22.11
N GLY A 111 -5.35 16.52 21.84
CA GLY A 111 -4.20 17.37 22.15
C GLY A 111 -4.22 18.71 21.40
N LEU A 112 -4.53 18.68 20.11
CA LEU A 112 -4.70 19.89 19.29
C LEU A 112 -5.81 20.78 19.84
N THR A 113 -6.94 20.18 20.23
CA THR A 113 -8.07 20.93 20.82
C THR A 113 -7.69 21.57 22.15
N ALA A 114 -6.93 20.86 22.98
CA ALA A 114 -6.47 21.38 24.27
C ALA A 114 -5.49 22.56 24.12
N ILE A 115 -4.65 22.57 23.08
CA ILE A 115 -3.61 23.59 22.87
C ILE A 115 -4.16 24.78 22.07
N PHE A 116 -4.95 24.54 21.04
CA PHE A 116 -5.36 25.53 20.04
C PHE A 116 -6.85 25.87 20.04
N GLY A 117 -7.67 25.14 20.82
CA GLY A 117 -9.12 25.31 20.86
C GLY A 117 -9.87 24.43 19.84
N PRO A 118 -11.18 24.62 19.67
CA PRO A 118 -11.98 23.77 18.78
C PRO A 118 -11.50 23.76 17.32
N PRO A 119 -11.69 22.65 16.58
CA PRO A 119 -11.30 22.57 15.18
C PRO A 119 -12.08 23.55 14.31
N ALA A 120 -11.50 23.93 13.17
CA ALA A 120 -12.15 24.76 12.17
C ALA A 120 -13.46 24.11 11.68
N VAL A 121 -14.50 24.92 11.50
CA VAL A 121 -15.77 24.51 10.91
C VAL A 121 -15.81 25.03 9.49
N THR A 122 -15.38 24.21 8.53
CA THR A 122 -15.37 24.59 7.11
C THR A 122 -16.49 23.85 6.38
N THR A 123 -17.35 24.60 5.69
CA THR A 123 -18.45 24.08 4.87
C THR A 123 -18.15 24.14 3.36
N THR A 124 -17.07 24.82 2.95
CA THR A 124 -16.72 25.01 1.54
C THR A 124 -15.67 24.00 1.08
N THR A 125 -16.05 23.22 0.07
CA THR A 125 -15.18 22.27 -0.61
C THR A 125 -14.34 22.99 -1.67
N HIS A 126 -13.05 23.18 -1.41
CA HIS A 126 -12.09 23.61 -2.43
C HIS A 126 -11.26 22.44 -2.92
N TRP A 127 -11.27 22.19 -4.23
CA TRP A 127 -10.49 21.10 -4.86
C TRP A 127 -8.99 21.20 -4.55
N GLY A 128 -8.43 22.41 -4.45
CA GLY A 128 -7.03 22.61 -4.06
C GLY A 128 -6.71 22.08 -2.66
N ILE A 129 -7.61 22.29 -1.69
CA ILE A 129 -7.47 21.77 -0.32
C ILE A 129 -7.57 20.25 -0.33
N ILE A 130 -8.55 19.69 -1.07
CA ILE A 130 -8.70 18.22 -1.18
C ILE A 130 -7.43 17.58 -1.73
N VAL A 131 -6.89 18.11 -2.83
CA VAL A 131 -5.67 17.58 -3.46
C VAL A 131 -4.49 17.69 -2.49
N MET A 132 -4.31 18.84 -1.84
CA MET A 132 -3.25 19.03 -0.85
C MET A 132 -3.38 18.02 0.30
N LEU A 133 -4.58 17.82 0.85
CA LEU A 133 -4.81 16.87 1.93
C LEU A 133 -4.61 15.42 1.49
N ALA A 134 -5.01 15.06 0.26
CA ALA A 134 -4.75 13.73 -0.30
C ALA A 134 -3.24 13.49 -0.47
N VAL A 135 -2.48 14.48 -0.95
CA VAL A 135 -1.02 14.41 -1.05
C VAL A 135 -0.38 14.30 0.33
N LEU A 136 -0.83 15.10 1.31
CA LEU A 136 -0.33 15.02 2.68
C LEU A 136 -0.57 13.62 3.28
N GLN A 137 -1.75 13.06 3.06
CA GLN A 137 -2.08 11.72 3.52
C GLN A 137 -1.23 10.63 2.85
N LEU A 138 -0.97 10.77 1.54
CA LEU A 138 -0.06 9.88 0.83
C LEU A 138 1.36 9.93 1.42
N LEU A 139 1.88 11.15 1.62
CA LEU A 139 3.21 11.35 2.20
C LEU A 139 3.28 10.82 3.64
N ALA A 140 2.22 10.96 4.42
CA ALA A 140 2.15 10.40 5.77
C ALA A 140 2.15 8.87 5.78
N LEU A 141 1.46 8.24 4.83
CA LEU A 141 1.49 6.78 4.65
C LEU A 141 2.89 6.31 4.22
N ASP A 142 3.47 6.94 3.21
CA ASP A 142 4.80 6.61 2.69
C ASP A 142 5.88 6.78 3.76
N PHE A 143 5.83 7.90 4.49
CA PHE A 143 6.72 8.15 5.62
C PHE A 143 6.52 7.14 6.74
N GLY A 144 5.29 6.74 7.05
CA GLY A 144 5.00 5.71 8.05
C GLY A 144 5.57 4.35 7.66
N TYR A 145 5.46 3.98 6.39
CA TYR A 145 6.05 2.75 5.85
C TYR A 145 7.57 2.81 5.95
N TRP A 146 8.19 3.88 5.45
CA TRP A 146 9.63 4.09 5.53
C TRP A 146 10.13 4.06 6.98
N LEU A 147 9.43 4.72 7.90
CA LEU A 147 9.81 4.81 9.31
C LEU A 147 9.77 3.43 9.98
N GLY A 148 8.69 2.67 9.78
CA GLY A 148 8.56 1.31 10.33
C GLY A 148 9.63 0.38 9.78
N HIS A 149 9.86 0.44 8.46
CA HIS A 149 10.84 -0.39 7.79
C HIS A 149 12.28 -0.02 8.19
N ALA A 150 12.59 1.26 8.27
CA ALA A 150 13.88 1.74 8.76
C ALA A 150 14.11 1.34 10.22
N ALA A 151 13.10 1.42 11.07
CA ALA A 151 13.21 0.94 12.46
C ALA A 151 13.56 -0.56 12.51
N MET A 152 12.96 -1.38 11.65
CA MET A 152 13.27 -2.81 11.55
C MET A 152 14.69 -3.12 11.07
N HIS A 153 15.25 -2.27 10.20
CA HIS A 153 16.65 -2.39 9.77
C HIS A 153 17.64 -1.89 10.81
N LYS A 154 17.31 -0.79 11.50
CA LYS A 154 18.24 -0.08 12.40
C LYS A 154 18.24 -0.61 13.83
N SER A 155 17.17 -1.28 14.27
CA SER A 155 17.09 -1.90 15.59
C SER A 155 17.50 -3.37 15.55
N THR A 156 18.46 -3.76 16.40
CA THR A 156 18.91 -5.15 16.53
C THR A 156 17.81 -6.12 16.96
N ILE A 157 16.84 -5.62 17.74
CA ILE A 157 15.67 -6.38 18.22
C ILE A 157 14.68 -6.57 17.09
N LEU A 158 14.28 -5.47 16.43
CA LEU A 158 13.27 -5.53 15.36
C LEU A 158 13.80 -6.29 14.13
N TRP A 159 15.11 -6.21 13.87
CA TRP A 159 15.77 -7.00 12.84
C TRP A 159 15.60 -8.51 13.03
N GLN A 160 15.48 -9.01 14.27
CA GLN A 160 15.28 -10.46 14.48
C GLN A 160 13.99 -10.97 13.84
N PHE A 161 12.98 -10.11 13.75
CA PHE A 161 11.74 -10.42 13.05
C PHE A 161 11.92 -10.20 11.54
N HIS A 162 12.44 -9.03 11.16
CA HIS A 162 12.52 -8.61 9.76
C HIS A 162 13.54 -9.39 8.91
N LYS A 163 14.56 -10.00 9.51
CA LYS A 163 15.50 -10.88 8.78
C LYS A 163 14.81 -12.08 8.14
N LEU A 164 13.63 -12.50 8.63
CA LEU A 164 12.82 -13.51 7.97
C LEU A 164 12.40 -13.04 6.58
N HIS A 165 11.96 -11.79 6.45
CA HIS A 165 11.58 -11.17 5.18
C HIS A 165 12.75 -11.15 4.19
N HIS A 166 13.94 -10.76 4.65
CA HIS A 166 15.18 -10.71 3.87
C HIS A 166 15.82 -12.07 3.58
N SER A 167 15.30 -13.17 4.14
CA SER A 167 15.83 -14.53 3.90
C SER A 167 15.45 -15.12 2.52
N ALA A 168 14.79 -14.33 1.67
CA ALA A 168 14.31 -14.79 0.37
C ALA A 168 15.46 -15.03 -0.62
N GLU A 169 15.64 -16.28 -1.05
CA GLU A 169 16.66 -16.65 -2.05
C GLU A 169 16.19 -16.31 -3.48
N VAL A 170 14.87 -16.31 -3.69
CA VAL A 170 14.23 -15.79 -4.91
C VAL A 170 13.02 -14.98 -4.49
N MET A 171 12.72 -13.92 -5.23
CA MET A 171 11.57 -13.07 -4.94
C MET A 171 10.44 -13.35 -5.93
N THR A 172 9.23 -13.48 -5.38
CA THR A 172 7.96 -13.46 -6.11
C THR A 172 7.04 -12.44 -5.44
N PRO A 173 5.92 -12.02 -6.06
CA PRO A 173 4.93 -11.21 -5.37
C PRO A 173 4.48 -11.77 -4.01
N ALA A 174 4.55 -13.10 -3.81
CA ALA A 174 4.22 -13.73 -2.53
C ALA A 174 5.27 -13.48 -1.43
N THR A 175 6.50 -13.11 -1.79
CA THR A 175 7.57 -12.79 -0.84
C THR A 175 7.23 -11.58 0.04
N GLU A 176 6.33 -10.70 -0.42
CA GLU A 176 5.71 -9.66 0.42
C GLU A 176 5.17 -10.23 1.73
N PHE A 177 4.56 -11.42 1.67
CA PHE A 177 3.88 -12.06 2.80
C PHE A 177 4.81 -12.93 3.66
N ARG A 178 6.11 -12.96 3.34
CA ARG A 178 7.15 -13.56 4.18
C ARG A 178 7.46 -12.62 5.35
N GLN A 179 6.51 -12.48 6.25
CA GLN A 179 6.57 -11.54 7.36
C GLN A 179 6.31 -12.25 8.68
N HIS A 180 7.07 -11.88 9.70
CA HIS A 180 6.80 -12.31 11.05
C HIS A 180 5.53 -11.62 11.59
N PRO A 181 4.68 -12.28 12.43
CA PRO A 181 3.49 -11.66 13.01
C PRO A 181 3.72 -10.30 13.69
N VAL A 182 4.88 -10.12 14.32
CA VAL A 182 5.29 -8.83 14.92
C VAL A 182 5.38 -7.73 13.86
N GLU A 183 5.90 -8.01 12.67
CA GLU A 183 5.95 -7.05 11.56
C GLU A 183 4.55 -6.70 11.07
N LEU A 184 3.68 -7.72 10.97
CA LEU A 184 2.28 -7.57 10.56
C LEU A 184 1.46 -6.70 11.54
N ILE A 185 1.92 -6.53 12.78
CA ILE A 185 1.32 -5.64 13.79
C ILE A 185 2.04 -4.29 13.82
N LEU A 186 3.37 -4.31 13.81
CA LEU A 186 4.20 -3.10 13.93
C LEU A 186 3.97 -2.15 12.76
N MET A 187 4.02 -2.65 11.53
CA MET A 187 3.89 -1.84 10.31
C MET A 187 2.58 -1.04 10.28
N PRO A 188 1.38 -1.65 10.38
CA PRO A 188 0.14 -0.89 10.42
C PRO A 188 0.01 0.01 11.67
N SER A 189 0.71 -0.27 12.77
CA SER A 189 0.74 0.61 13.94
C SER A 189 1.51 1.91 13.65
N VAL A 190 2.69 1.80 13.03
CA VAL A 190 3.53 2.96 12.69
C VAL A 190 2.89 3.78 11.57
N ILE A 191 2.33 3.13 10.55
CA ILE A 191 1.57 3.81 9.49
C ILE A 191 0.32 4.46 10.09
N GLY A 192 -0.38 3.78 11.01
CA GLY A 192 -1.52 4.34 11.74
C GLY A 192 -1.17 5.61 12.53
N LEU A 193 -0.01 5.64 13.18
CA LEU A 193 0.49 6.82 13.89
C LEU A 193 0.67 8.04 12.97
N THR A 194 1.41 7.88 11.87
CA THR A 194 1.70 8.99 10.95
C THR A 194 0.46 9.46 10.20
N THR A 195 -0.37 8.52 9.74
CA THR A 195 -1.65 8.81 9.07
C THR A 195 -2.68 9.43 10.01
N GLY A 196 -2.73 8.98 11.27
CA GLY A 196 -3.60 9.54 12.30
C GLY A 196 -3.22 10.98 12.66
N LEU A 197 -1.91 11.28 12.75
CA LEU A 197 -1.42 12.65 12.92
C LEU A 197 -1.84 13.54 11.74
N SER A 198 -1.59 13.09 10.52
CA SER A 198 -1.99 13.81 9.29
C SER A 198 -3.50 14.09 9.29
N TYR A 199 -4.33 13.10 9.64
CA TYR A 199 -5.78 13.24 9.72
C TYR A 199 -6.21 14.25 10.80
N ALA A 200 -5.58 14.21 11.98
CA ALA A 200 -5.89 15.14 13.07
C ALA A 200 -5.53 16.59 12.70
N LEU A 201 -4.36 16.82 12.10
CA LEU A 201 -3.94 18.13 11.59
C LEU A 201 -4.90 18.63 10.50
N ALA A 202 -5.24 17.76 9.55
CA ALA A 202 -6.17 18.10 8.48
C ALA A 202 -7.55 18.50 9.04
N THR A 203 -8.10 17.69 9.93
CA THR A 203 -9.41 17.94 10.54
C THR A 203 -9.40 19.23 11.37
N HIS A 204 -8.34 19.46 12.14
CA HIS A 204 -8.29 20.60 13.04
C HIS A 204 -8.22 21.94 12.31
N TRP A 205 -7.42 22.06 11.25
CA TRP A 205 -7.25 23.32 10.52
C TRP A 205 -8.19 23.50 9.33
N PHE A 206 -8.67 22.41 8.72
CA PHE A 206 -9.49 22.47 7.50
C PHE A 206 -10.92 21.95 7.69
N GLY A 207 -11.25 21.42 8.87
CA GLY A 207 -12.58 20.94 9.20
C GLY A 207 -12.95 19.58 8.62
N THR A 208 -14.04 19.02 9.13
CA THR A 208 -14.50 17.64 8.82
C THR A 208 -14.98 17.44 7.38
N GLY A 209 -15.45 18.50 6.73
CA GLY A 209 -15.86 18.44 5.31
C GLY A 209 -14.69 18.22 4.35
N ALA A 210 -13.53 18.79 4.65
CA ALA A 210 -12.33 18.63 3.83
C ALA A 210 -11.70 17.23 3.97
N THR A 211 -11.83 16.59 5.13
CA THR A 211 -11.27 15.26 5.39
C THR A 211 -12.09 14.11 4.82
N ASN A 212 -13.42 14.20 4.76
CA ASN A 212 -14.23 13.16 4.09
C ASN A 212 -13.91 13.02 2.59
N MET A 213 -13.49 14.12 1.95
CA MET A 213 -13.11 14.12 0.53
C MET A 213 -11.65 13.73 0.30
N SER A 214 -10.78 13.91 1.30
CA SER A 214 -9.41 13.38 1.27
C SER A 214 -9.40 11.86 1.33
N VAL A 215 -10.39 11.21 1.97
CA VAL A 215 -10.56 9.74 1.96
C VAL A 215 -10.75 9.21 0.53
N VAL A 216 -11.54 9.89 -0.30
CA VAL A 216 -11.74 9.50 -1.72
C VAL A 216 -10.45 9.66 -2.51
N GLY A 217 -9.77 10.80 -2.38
CA GLY A 217 -8.48 11.05 -3.04
C GLY A 217 -7.38 10.08 -2.59
N TYR A 218 -7.30 9.82 -1.28
CA TYR A 218 -6.41 8.84 -0.67
C TYR A 218 -6.67 7.43 -1.21
N ASN A 219 -7.93 7.00 -1.29
CA ASN A 219 -8.27 5.68 -1.84
C ASN A 219 -7.87 5.55 -3.31
N ILE A 220 -8.03 6.60 -4.12
CA ILE A 220 -7.58 6.62 -5.52
C ILE A 220 -6.06 6.50 -5.61
N VAL A 221 -5.32 7.27 -4.81
CA VAL A 221 -3.85 7.28 -4.85
C VAL A 221 -3.25 6.00 -4.27
N VAL A 222 -3.79 5.48 -3.16
CA VAL A 222 -3.41 4.17 -2.60
C VAL A 222 -3.71 3.08 -3.61
N CYS A 223 -4.86 3.11 -4.26
CA CYS A 223 -5.17 2.19 -5.35
C CYS A 223 -4.13 2.31 -6.46
N LEU A 224 -3.82 3.50 -6.98
CA LEU A 224 -2.74 3.66 -7.96
C LEU A 224 -1.39 3.11 -7.47
N HIS A 225 -0.99 3.38 -6.23
CA HIS A 225 0.26 2.88 -5.66
C HIS A 225 0.29 1.35 -5.53
N MET A 226 -0.80 0.75 -5.05
CA MET A 226 -0.99 -0.70 -4.95
C MET A 226 -0.99 -1.37 -6.33
N LEU A 227 -1.77 -0.81 -7.26
CA LEU A 227 -1.97 -1.33 -8.62
C LEU A 227 -0.71 -1.28 -9.50
N THR A 228 0.26 -0.43 -9.17
CA THR A 228 1.41 -0.17 -10.05
C THR A 228 2.70 -0.86 -9.61
N PHE A 229 3.18 -0.65 -8.38
CA PHE A 229 4.54 -1.03 -8.00
C PHE A 229 4.64 -1.84 -6.71
N HIS A 230 3.71 -1.65 -5.78
CA HIS A 230 3.76 -2.29 -4.47
C HIS A 230 3.76 -3.83 -4.57
N HIS A 231 2.85 -4.42 -5.36
CA HIS A 231 2.81 -5.89 -5.55
C HIS A 231 3.95 -6.44 -6.43
N LEU A 232 4.64 -5.57 -7.16
CA LEU A 232 5.71 -5.98 -8.08
C LEU A 232 7.11 -5.80 -7.49
N ARG A 233 7.25 -5.13 -6.33
CA ARG A 233 8.55 -4.84 -5.72
C ARG A 233 9.35 -6.09 -5.36
N HIS A 234 8.66 -7.16 -5.00
CA HIS A 234 9.24 -8.50 -4.79
C HIS A 234 9.08 -9.42 -5.99
N SER A 235 8.65 -8.94 -7.16
CA SER A 235 8.70 -9.78 -8.34
C SER A 235 10.15 -10.05 -8.75
N HIS A 236 10.41 -11.14 -9.46
CA HIS A 236 11.70 -11.38 -10.11
C HIS A 236 11.90 -10.53 -11.38
N ILE A 237 10.98 -9.62 -11.67
CA ILE A 237 11.00 -8.76 -12.85
C ILE A 237 11.73 -7.48 -12.49
N ASN A 238 12.80 -7.20 -13.23
CA ASN A 238 13.64 -6.03 -13.01
C ASN A 238 13.00 -4.77 -13.62
N ILE A 239 12.13 -4.11 -12.86
CA ILE A 239 11.46 -2.86 -13.25
C ILE A 239 12.23 -1.70 -12.60
N ARG A 240 13.05 -1.02 -13.41
CA ARG A 240 13.89 0.11 -13.00
C ARG A 240 13.28 1.42 -13.42
N PHE A 241 13.27 2.40 -12.53
CA PHE A 241 13.12 3.80 -12.90
C PHE A 241 14.49 4.44 -13.10
N THR A 242 14.61 5.36 -14.06
CA THR A 242 15.87 5.99 -14.44
C THR A 242 15.72 7.50 -14.52
N GLY A 243 16.83 8.24 -14.38
CA GLY A 243 16.82 9.70 -14.37
C GLY A 243 16.04 10.25 -13.16
N LEU A 244 15.30 11.33 -13.36
CA LEU A 244 14.53 11.98 -12.29
C LEU A 244 13.52 11.03 -11.62
N MET A 245 12.88 10.15 -12.38
CA MET A 245 11.95 9.16 -11.82
C MET A 245 12.62 8.18 -10.88
N GLY A 246 13.89 7.81 -11.13
CA GLY A 246 14.65 6.92 -10.23
C GLY A 246 15.12 7.61 -8.95
N VAL A 247 15.07 8.94 -8.90
CA VAL A 247 15.41 9.72 -7.70
C VAL A 247 14.17 9.97 -6.84
N ILE A 248 13.03 10.25 -7.49
CA ILE A 248 11.79 10.63 -6.79
C ILE A 248 10.93 9.42 -6.42
N LEU A 249 10.91 8.37 -7.24
CA LEU A 249 10.00 7.25 -7.07
C LEU A 249 10.75 5.96 -6.73
N HIS A 250 10.22 5.22 -5.77
CA HIS A 250 10.71 3.88 -5.45
C HIS A 250 10.26 2.88 -6.52
N SER A 251 11.21 2.14 -7.07
CA SER A 251 10.95 1.18 -8.15
C SER A 251 11.12 -0.24 -7.62
N PRO A 252 10.48 -1.26 -8.24
CA PRO A 252 10.73 -2.64 -7.86
C PRO A 252 12.22 -3.02 -7.82
N ALA A 253 13.03 -2.48 -8.74
CA ALA A 253 14.47 -2.70 -8.71
C ALA A 253 15.18 -2.07 -7.51
N HIS A 254 14.70 -0.95 -6.96
CA HIS A 254 15.24 -0.39 -5.72
C HIS A 254 15.02 -1.35 -4.55
N HIS A 255 13.84 -1.95 -4.46
CA HIS A 255 13.52 -2.96 -3.44
C HIS A 255 14.31 -4.25 -3.63
N GLN A 256 14.51 -4.68 -4.87
CA GLN A 256 15.36 -5.85 -5.16
C GLN A 256 16.81 -5.63 -4.72
N ILE A 257 17.34 -4.42 -4.92
CA ILE A 257 18.69 -4.04 -4.45
C ILE A 257 18.72 -4.02 -2.92
N HIS A 258 17.66 -3.54 -2.28
CA HIS A 258 17.52 -3.54 -0.82
C HIS A 258 17.57 -4.96 -0.21
N HIS A 259 16.97 -5.95 -0.88
CA HIS A 259 17.01 -7.37 -0.52
C HIS A 259 18.35 -8.07 -0.87
N SER A 260 19.31 -7.35 -1.45
CA SER A 260 20.58 -7.96 -1.88
C SER A 260 21.48 -8.31 -0.70
N ASP A 261 22.15 -9.45 -0.81
CA ASP A 261 23.22 -9.91 0.08
C ASP A 261 24.56 -9.18 -0.11
N ASN A 262 24.65 -8.25 -1.06
CA ASN A 262 25.85 -7.47 -1.30
C ASN A 262 25.98 -6.38 -0.23
N PRO A 263 27.08 -6.35 0.55
CA PRO A 263 27.27 -5.37 1.63
C PRO A 263 27.18 -3.90 1.19
N LYS A 264 27.41 -3.60 -0.10
CA LYS A 264 27.26 -2.23 -0.65
C LYS A 264 25.81 -1.74 -0.65
N HIS A 265 24.84 -2.65 -0.60
CA HIS A 265 23.42 -2.34 -0.67
C HIS A 265 22.74 -2.30 0.71
N PHE A 266 23.44 -2.72 1.76
CA PHE A 266 22.88 -2.76 3.10
C PHE A 266 22.39 -1.39 3.56
N ASP A 267 21.23 -1.39 4.21
CA ASP A 267 20.56 -0.21 4.71
C ASP A 267 20.29 0.89 3.68
N ARG A 268 19.99 0.51 2.43
CA ARG A 268 19.56 1.42 1.36
C ARG A 268 18.13 1.09 0.91
N ASN A 269 17.44 2.08 0.34
CA ASN A 269 16.15 1.94 -0.33
C ASN A 269 15.02 1.30 0.52
N MET A 270 14.88 1.70 1.79
CA MET A 270 13.88 1.17 2.76
C MET A 270 12.44 1.66 2.54
N GLY A 271 12.19 2.44 1.49
CA GLY A 271 10.94 3.14 1.21
C GLY A 271 11.26 4.19 0.17
#